data_AF-A0A7W7TXE2-F1
#
_entry.id   AF-A0A7W7TXE2-F1
#
_cell.length_a   1.000
_cell.length_b   1.000
_cell.length_c   1.000
_cell.angle_alpha   90.00
_cell.angle_beta   90.00
_cell.angle_gamma   90.00
#
_symmetry.space_group_name_H-M   'P 1'
#
loop_
_entity.id
_entity.type
_entity.pdbx_description
1 polymer ?
#
loop_
_entity_poly.entity_id
_entity_poly.type
_entity_poly.pdbx_seq_one_letter_code
_entity_poly.pdbx_strand_id
1 'polypeptide(L)'
;MEDVFDTTGRPPKGWMHAIFHGGPYGEDVGRCIPGPPAPETLAVPLAGGGVHTYRLWTVGSWSDPEDPIAVYNPDGPPVPPPLLTGQEKEWLRDRHQKEGLGPLKLVALATSGRLVRDPDAPTIEAMLAELRHREHLLLQRLTGHDEGDWYIQVLLDEDDTYKVVDQAGTAAEREGARSTSQTAVRDAVLRWAADQSSWRTALEGPKPGDGS
;
A
#
# COMPACT_ATOMS: atom_id res chain seq x y z
N MET A 1 -30.07 2.58 -12.75
CA MET A 1 -29.32 3.22 -11.65
C MET A 1 -30.16 4.42 -11.28
N GLU A 2 -30.91 4.32 -10.19
CA GLU A 2 -31.80 5.39 -9.74
C GLU A 2 -30.96 6.58 -9.29
N ASP A 3 -31.40 7.77 -9.65
CA ASP A 3 -30.74 9.03 -9.30
C ASP A 3 -30.87 9.21 -7.78
N VAL A 4 -29.72 9.22 -7.07
CA VAL A 4 -29.63 9.25 -5.59
C VAL A 4 -29.72 10.70 -5.08
N PHE A 5 -30.48 11.54 -5.78
CA PHE A 5 -30.80 12.86 -5.28
C PHE A 5 -32.29 12.91 -4.97
N ASP A 6 -32.58 12.92 -3.67
CA ASP A 6 -33.88 13.38 -3.19
C ASP A 6 -34.11 14.79 -3.77
N THR A 7 -35.14 14.94 -4.61
CA THR A 7 -35.56 16.21 -5.20
C THR A 7 -35.88 17.31 -4.17
N THR A 8 -35.91 16.98 -2.87
CA THR A 8 -36.03 17.96 -1.78
C THR A 8 -34.76 18.79 -1.53
N GLY A 9 -33.61 18.41 -2.12
CA GLY A 9 -32.34 19.13 -1.94
C GLY A 9 -31.68 18.92 -0.58
N ARG A 10 -32.14 17.96 0.22
CA ARG A 10 -31.48 17.57 1.47
C ARG A 10 -30.38 16.54 1.19
N PRO A 11 -29.17 16.71 1.76
CA PRO A 11 -28.12 15.72 1.60
C PRO A 11 -28.57 14.37 2.21
N PRO A 12 -28.17 13.23 1.63
CA PRO A 12 -28.41 11.92 2.22
C PRO A 12 -27.79 11.86 3.62
N LYS A 13 -28.48 11.23 4.58
CA LYS A 13 -27.91 11.00 5.91
C LYS A 13 -26.85 9.91 5.86
N GLY A 14 -25.70 10.16 6.49
CA GLY A 14 -24.59 9.20 6.58
C GLY A 14 -23.37 9.63 5.77
N TRP A 15 -22.40 8.72 5.62
CA TRP A 15 -21.15 9.01 4.93
C TRP A 15 -21.36 9.17 3.42
N MET A 16 -20.87 10.29 2.89
CA MET A 16 -20.89 10.60 1.46
C MET A 16 -19.46 10.58 0.91
N HIS A 17 -19.28 9.97 -0.26
CA HIS A 17 -17.99 9.95 -0.96
C HIS A 17 -18.10 10.83 -2.21
N ALA A 18 -17.39 11.95 -2.24
CA ALA A 18 -17.30 12.85 -3.39
C ALA A 18 -16.11 12.46 -4.26
N ILE A 19 -16.38 12.02 -5.48
CA ILE A 19 -15.40 11.47 -6.40
C ILE A 19 -15.09 12.49 -7.49
N PHE A 20 -13.82 12.82 -7.67
CA PHE A 20 -13.34 13.78 -8.67
C PHE A 20 -12.32 13.15 -9.60
N HIS A 21 -12.15 13.78 -10.77
CA HIS A 21 -11.12 13.50 -11.78
C HIS A 21 -11.15 12.06 -12.35
N GLY A 22 -11.80 11.88 -13.50
CA GLY A 22 -11.71 10.69 -14.34
C GLY A 22 -12.44 9.44 -13.82
N GLY A 23 -12.30 8.34 -14.56
CA GLY A 23 -12.96 7.06 -14.27
C GLY A 23 -14.49 7.08 -14.47
N PRO A 24 -15.20 6.01 -14.10
CA PRO A 24 -16.64 5.85 -14.40
C PRO A 24 -17.56 6.85 -13.68
N TYR A 25 -17.03 7.61 -12.72
CA TYR A 25 -17.80 8.52 -11.87
C TYR A 25 -17.30 9.98 -11.87
N GLY A 26 -16.19 10.30 -12.53
CA GLY A 26 -15.49 11.57 -12.36
C GLY A 26 -15.31 12.41 -13.64
N GLU A 27 -16.26 12.38 -14.57
CA GLU A 27 -16.24 13.32 -15.70
C GLU A 27 -16.63 14.74 -15.21
N ASP A 28 -15.61 15.50 -14.82
CA ASP A 28 -15.54 16.94 -14.55
C ASP A 28 -16.42 17.56 -13.44
N VAL A 29 -17.39 16.84 -12.86
CA VAL A 29 -18.21 17.35 -11.76
C VAL A 29 -18.34 16.28 -10.68
N GLY A 30 -17.92 16.59 -9.45
CA GLY A 30 -17.82 15.62 -8.37
C GLY A 30 -19.09 14.81 -8.15
N ARG A 31 -19.02 13.47 -8.26
CA ARG A 31 -20.16 12.59 -7.98
C ARG A 31 -20.16 12.18 -6.52
N CYS A 32 -21.30 12.35 -5.85
CA CYS A 32 -21.46 11.95 -4.46
C CYS A 32 -22.15 10.59 -4.37
N ILE A 33 -21.53 9.62 -3.75
CA ILE A 33 -22.10 8.28 -3.52
C ILE A 33 -22.16 7.98 -2.01
N PRO A 34 -23.26 7.41 -1.49
CA PRO A 34 -23.30 6.91 -0.13
C PRO A 34 -22.35 5.71 0.04
N GLY A 35 -21.69 5.59 1.19
CA GLY A 35 -20.74 4.51 1.42
C GLY A 35 -20.35 4.31 2.88
N PRO A 36 -19.49 3.32 3.17
CA PRO A 36 -18.91 3.14 4.50
C PRO A 36 -18.02 4.33 4.90
N PRO A 37 -17.67 4.49 6.19
CA PRO A 37 -16.79 5.56 6.64
C PRO A 37 -15.43 5.58 5.92
N ALA A 38 -15.17 6.64 5.14
CA ALA A 38 -13.92 7.00 4.47
C ALA A 38 -12.88 5.87 4.25
N PRO A 39 -13.17 4.84 3.44
CA PRO A 39 -12.14 3.86 3.07
C PRO A 39 -10.95 4.56 2.38
N GLU A 40 -9.72 4.10 2.58
CA GLU A 40 -8.53 4.72 1.96
C GLU A 40 -8.56 4.66 0.43
N THR A 41 -9.23 3.64 -0.12
CA THR A 41 -9.42 3.46 -1.56
C THR A 41 -10.86 3.11 -1.88
N LEU A 42 -11.32 3.52 -3.06
CA LEU A 42 -12.61 3.18 -3.63
C LEU A 42 -12.37 2.55 -5.00
N ALA A 43 -12.58 1.24 -5.10
CA ALA A 43 -12.42 0.47 -6.32
C ALA A 43 -13.75 0.38 -7.08
N VAL A 44 -13.74 0.76 -8.36
CA VAL A 44 -14.93 0.74 -9.22
C VAL A 44 -14.68 -0.13 -10.45
N PRO A 45 -15.52 -1.16 -10.71
CA PRO A 45 -15.42 -1.96 -11.92
C PRO A 45 -15.69 -1.12 -13.18
N LEU A 46 -14.89 -1.32 -14.22
CA LEU A 46 -15.08 -0.68 -15.52
C LEU A 46 -15.93 -1.55 -16.44
N ALA A 47 -16.79 -0.93 -17.25
CA ALA A 47 -17.66 -1.64 -18.19
C ALA A 47 -16.92 -2.48 -19.24
N GLY A 48 -15.67 -2.12 -19.56
CA GLY A 48 -14.78 -2.86 -20.48
C GLY A 48 -13.94 -3.96 -19.81
N GLY A 49 -14.15 -4.24 -18.52
CA GLY A 49 -13.26 -5.06 -17.71
C GLY A 49 -12.14 -4.23 -17.08
N GLY A 50 -11.70 -4.64 -15.88
CA GLY A 50 -10.75 -3.90 -15.07
C GLY A 50 -11.40 -3.09 -13.94
N VAL A 51 -10.57 -2.43 -13.14
CA VAL A 51 -10.97 -1.66 -11.95
C VAL A 51 -10.29 -0.29 -12.00
N HIS A 52 -11.06 0.76 -11.76
CA HIS A 52 -10.54 2.11 -11.52
C HIS A 52 -10.53 2.38 -10.02
N THR A 53 -9.40 2.83 -9.48
CA THR A 53 -9.21 3.04 -8.04
C THR A 53 -9.09 4.53 -7.76
N TYR A 54 -10.06 5.06 -7.01
CA TYR A 54 -9.94 6.39 -6.41
C TYR A 54 -9.31 6.29 -5.03
N ARG A 55 -8.55 7.32 -4.62
CA ARG A 55 -7.85 7.36 -3.33
C ARG A 55 -8.38 8.50 -2.49
N LEU A 56 -8.51 8.25 -1.19
CA LEU A 56 -8.98 9.26 -0.24
C LEU A 56 -7.99 10.42 -0.22
N TRP A 57 -8.46 11.61 -0.56
CA TRP A 57 -7.69 12.84 -0.53
C TRP A 57 -7.86 13.56 0.82
N THR A 58 -9.11 13.70 1.27
CA THR A 58 -9.42 14.35 2.54
C THR A 58 -10.80 13.95 3.03
N VAL A 59 -11.05 14.15 4.32
CA VAL A 59 -12.39 14.08 4.91
C VAL A 59 -12.76 15.48 5.38
N GLY A 60 -13.92 15.96 4.95
CA GLY A 60 -14.49 17.22 5.38
C GLY A 60 -15.93 17.05 5.85
N SER A 61 -16.63 18.18 5.93
CA SER A 61 -18.08 18.26 6.15
C SER A 61 -18.67 19.13 5.05
N TRP A 62 -19.84 18.77 4.54
CA TRP A 62 -20.52 19.56 3.51
C TRP A 62 -21.15 20.83 4.10
N SER A 63 -22.06 20.65 5.06
CA SER A 63 -22.94 21.71 5.57
C SER A 63 -23.13 21.65 7.09
N ASP A 64 -23.09 20.45 7.67
CA ASP A 64 -23.24 20.17 9.09
C ASP A 64 -22.04 19.31 9.54
N PRO A 65 -21.38 19.59 10.68
CA PRO A 65 -20.31 18.74 11.21
C PRO A 65 -20.70 17.27 11.39
N GLU A 66 -22.00 16.95 11.50
CA GLU A 66 -22.51 15.58 11.55
C GLU A 66 -22.74 14.93 10.17
N ASP A 67 -22.46 15.64 9.08
CA ASP A 67 -22.55 15.17 7.68
C ASP A 67 -21.14 15.00 7.06
N PRO A 68 -20.43 13.90 7.37
CA PRO A 68 -19.06 13.69 6.91
C PRO A 68 -19.01 13.37 5.41
N ILE A 69 -18.09 14.04 4.71
CA ILE A 69 -17.81 13.81 3.28
C ILE A 69 -16.35 13.40 3.08
N ALA A 70 -16.16 12.23 2.48
CA ALA A 70 -14.85 11.74 2.06
C ALA A 70 -14.63 12.14 0.59
N VAL A 71 -13.55 12.86 0.31
CA VAL A 71 -13.21 13.32 -1.04
C VAL A 71 -12.17 12.40 -1.64
N TYR A 72 -12.42 11.92 -2.85
CA TYR A 72 -11.58 10.98 -3.57
C TYR A 72 -11.11 11.54 -4.91
N ASN A 73 -9.85 11.29 -5.26
CA ASN A 73 -9.23 11.63 -6.54
C ASN A 73 -8.25 10.48 -6.94
N PRO A 74 -8.11 10.07 -8.22
CA PRO A 74 -7.03 9.17 -8.64
C PRO A 74 -5.63 9.62 -8.18
N ASP A 75 -5.38 10.93 -8.10
CA ASP A 75 -4.11 11.54 -7.69
C ASP A 75 -3.92 11.62 -6.17
N GLY A 76 -4.85 11.07 -5.38
CA GLY A 76 -4.70 10.92 -3.93
C GLY A 76 -3.44 10.14 -3.54
N PRO A 77 -2.90 10.36 -2.32
CA PRO A 77 -1.63 9.80 -1.90
C PRO A 77 -1.62 8.28 -2.12
N PRO A 78 -0.51 7.70 -2.63
CA PRO A 78 -0.42 6.26 -2.83
C PRO A 78 -0.62 5.55 -1.49
N VAL A 79 -1.43 4.48 -1.51
CA VAL A 79 -1.84 3.73 -0.33
C VAL A 79 -1.14 2.38 -0.33
N PRO A 80 -0.37 2.03 0.73
CA PRO A 80 0.21 0.69 0.84
C PRO A 80 -0.84 -0.41 0.93
N PRO A 81 -0.48 -1.66 0.57
CA PRO A 81 -1.22 -2.83 1.01
C PRO A 81 -1.38 -2.83 2.54
N PRO A 82 -2.54 -3.25 3.07
CA PRO A 82 -2.71 -3.37 4.51
C PRO A 82 -1.75 -4.44 5.07
N LEU A 83 -1.25 -4.19 6.28
CA LEU A 83 -0.51 -5.17 7.04
C LEU A 83 -1.43 -6.35 7.39
N LEU A 84 -0.85 -7.55 7.48
CA LEU A 84 -1.60 -8.70 7.98
C LEU A 84 -1.95 -8.49 9.45
N THR A 85 -3.20 -8.79 9.79
CA THR A 85 -3.68 -8.85 11.17
C THR A 85 -3.08 -10.05 11.91
N GLY A 86 -3.14 -10.04 13.25
CA GLY A 86 -2.69 -11.18 14.06
C GLY A 86 -3.34 -12.51 13.65
N GLN A 87 -4.64 -12.48 13.32
CA GLN A 87 -5.39 -13.65 12.87
C GLN A 87 -4.93 -14.16 11.50
N GLU A 88 -4.69 -13.28 10.53
CA GLU A 88 -4.18 -13.66 9.21
C GLU A 88 -2.77 -14.24 9.29
N LYS A 89 -1.92 -13.67 10.15
CA LYS A 89 -0.58 -14.22 10.41
C LYS A 89 -0.65 -15.63 10.98
N GLU A 90 -1.53 -15.85 11.97
CA GLU A 90 -1.72 -17.17 12.58
C GLU A 90 -2.23 -18.19 11.56
N TRP A 91 -3.25 -17.82 10.77
CA TRP A 91 -3.78 -18.66 9.70
C TRP A 91 -2.72 -19.05 8.67
N LEU A 92 -1.87 -18.10 8.25
CA LEU A 92 -0.79 -18.38 7.29
C LEU A 92 0.26 -19.32 7.87
N ARG A 93 0.64 -19.16 9.15
CA ARG A 93 1.61 -20.04 9.82
C ARG A 93 1.08 -21.46 9.97
N ASP A 94 -0.16 -21.63 10.41
CA ASP A 94 -0.81 -22.95 10.54
C ASP A 94 -0.89 -23.65 9.18
N ARG A 95 -1.27 -22.92 8.12
CA ARG A 95 -1.27 -23.47 6.77
C ARG A 95 0.12 -23.90 6.31
N HIS A 96 1.15 -23.07 6.54
CA HIS A 96 2.52 -23.37 6.15
C HIS A 96 3.04 -24.63 6.86
N GLN A 97 2.72 -24.77 8.16
CA GLN A 97 3.05 -25.96 8.95
C GLN A 97 2.32 -27.21 8.45
N LYS A 98 1.03 -27.10 8.09
CA LYS A 98 0.26 -28.21 7.50
C LYS A 98 0.81 -28.66 6.15
N GLU A 99 1.41 -27.75 5.39
CA GLU A 99 2.10 -28.04 4.13
C GLU A 99 3.48 -28.71 4.35
N GLY A 100 3.89 -28.94 5.61
CA GLY A 100 5.17 -29.55 5.96
C GLY A 100 6.37 -28.62 5.77
N LEU A 101 6.11 -27.32 5.58
CA LEU A 101 7.14 -26.30 5.40
C LEU A 101 7.65 -25.83 6.76
N GLY A 102 8.87 -25.28 6.76
CA GLY A 102 9.47 -24.68 7.96
C GLY A 102 8.66 -23.48 8.50
N PRO A 103 9.11 -22.84 9.58
CA PRO A 103 8.44 -21.66 10.10
C PRO A 103 8.40 -20.57 9.03
N LEU A 104 7.19 -20.06 8.73
CA LEU A 104 7.00 -18.93 7.81
C LEU A 104 7.62 -17.67 8.42
N LYS A 105 8.55 -17.05 7.70
CA LYS A 105 9.33 -15.92 8.25
C LYS A 105 8.90 -14.58 7.66
N LEU A 106 8.53 -14.56 6.40
CA LEU A 106 8.33 -13.35 5.63
C LEU A 106 7.13 -13.50 4.69
N VAL A 107 6.41 -12.40 4.49
CA VAL A 107 5.41 -12.28 3.43
C VAL A 107 5.66 -11.00 2.64
N ALA A 108 5.46 -11.08 1.33
CA ALA A 108 5.42 -9.92 0.44
C ALA A 108 3.99 -9.70 -0.07
N LEU A 109 3.56 -8.44 -0.07
CA LEU A 109 2.24 -7.97 -0.45
C LEU A 109 2.40 -6.89 -1.51
N ALA A 110 1.79 -7.08 -2.68
CA ALA A 110 1.70 -6.06 -3.72
C ALA A 110 0.36 -5.33 -3.66
N THR A 111 0.29 -4.10 -4.16
CA THR A 111 -0.96 -3.32 -4.28
C THR A 111 -2.06 -4.05 -5.05
N SER A 112 -1.70 -4.98 -5.95
CA SER A 112 -2.63 -5.86 -6.67
C SER A 112 -3.33 -6.91 -5.80
N GLY A 113 -2.97 -7.03 -4.52
CA GLY A 113 -3.45 -8.09 -3.62
C GLY A 113 -2.66 -9.40 -3.73
N ARG A 114 -1.61 -9.46 -4.55
CA ARG A 114 -0.70 -10.62 -4.63
C ARG A 114 0.06 -10.77 -3.31
N LEU A 115 -0.09 -11.94 -2.68
CA LEU A 115 0.64 -12.35 -1.48
C LEU A 115 1.62 -13.47 -1.83
N VAL A 116 2.89 -13.31 -1.46
CA VAL A 116 3.94 -14.33 -1.61
C VAL A 116 4.55 -14.67 -0.25
N ARG A 117 4.67 -15.97 0.05
CA ARG A 117 5.21 -16.53 1.30
C ARG A 117 6.71 -16.82 1.12
N ASP A 118 7.54 -16.38 2.06
CA ASP A 118 9.01 -16.51 2.04
C ASP A 118 9.63 -16.27 0.64
N PRO A 119 9.41 -15.09 0.02
CA PRO A 119 9.92 -14.81 -1.32
C PRO A 119 11.45 -14.82 -1.33
N ASP A 120 12.03 -15.48 -2.35
CA ASP A 120 13.46 -15.46 -2.60
C ASP A 120 13.90 -14.20 -3.37
N ALA A 121 15.21 -14.05 -3.57
CA ALA A 121 15.76 -12.87 -4.26
C ALA A 121 15.22 -12.67 -5.68
N PRO A 122 15.17 -13.70 -6.56
CA PRO A 122 14.52 -13.57 -7.87
C PRO A 122 13.05 -13.16 -7.79
N THR A 123 12.31 -13.67 -6.80
CA THR A 123 10.90 -13.31 -6.63
C THR A 123 10.74 -11.86 -6.21
N ILE A 124 11.55 -11.36 -5.28
CA ILE A 124 11.55 -9.95 -4.88
C ILE A 124 11.93 -9.05 -6.06
N GLU A 125 12.92 -9.45 -6.86
CA GLU A 125 13.35 -8.71 -8.05
C GLU A 125 12.22 -8.60 -9.09
N ALA A 126 11.52 -9.71 -9.35
CA ALA A 126 10.36 -9.73 -10.24
C ALA A 126 9.23 -8.84 -9.71
N MET A 127 8.91 -8.91 -8.41
CA MET A 127 7.88 -8.07 -7.81
C MET A 127 8.23 -6.57 -7.88
N LEU A 128 9.51 -6.21 -7.72
CA LEU A 128 9.98 -4.83 -7.90
C LEU A 128 9.87 -4.39 -9.37
N ALA A 129 10.20 -5.26 -10.32
CA ALA A 129 10.09 -4.97 -11.76
C ALA A 129 8.63 -4.82 -12.23
N GLU A 130 7.70 -5.47 -11.53
CA GLU A 130 6.25 -5.38 -11.80
C GLU A 130 5.61 -4.10 -11.25
N LEU A 131 6.29 -3.35 -10.36
CA LEU A 131 5.74 -2.12 -9.78
C LEU A 131 5.48 -1.06 -10.84
N ARG A 132 4.31 -0.45 -10.78
CA ARG A 132 3.97 0.76 -11.54
C ARG A 132 4.16 2.00 -10.69
N HIS A 133 4.20 3.16 -11.34
CA HIS A 133 4.19 4.44 -10.64
C HIS A 133 3.04 4.49 -9.64
N ARG A 134 3.33 5.00 -8.45
CA ARG A 134 2.42 5.11 -7.30
C ARG A 134 1.98 3.77 -6.70
N GLU A 135 2.64 2.66 -7.03
CA GLU A 135 2.38 1.35 -6.41
C GLU A 135 3.41 1.02 -5.33
N HIS A 136 2.94 0.20 -4.40
CA HIS A 136 3.73 -0.24 -3.26
C HIS A 136 3.99 -1.75 -3.29
N LEU A 137 5.20 -2.10 -2.88
CA LEU A 137 5.54 -3.44 -2.42
C LEU A 137 5.78 -3.36 -0.91
N LEU A 138 5.07 -4.18 -0.14
CA LEU A 138 5.24 -4.28 1.30
C LEU A 138 5.76 -5.66 1.66
N LEU A 139 6.80 -5.73 2.49
CA LEU A 139 7.27 -6.98 3.08
C LEU A 139 7.10 -6.91 4.59
N GLN A 140 6.44 -7.92 5.16
CA GLN A 140 6.17 -8.00 6.60
C GLN A 140 6.83 -9.25 7.17
N ARG A 141 7.61 -9.08 8.23
CA ARG A 141 8.19 -10.20 8.97
C ARG A 141 7.16 -10.80 9.91
N LEU A 142 7.17 -12.13 9.95
CA LEU A 142 6.31 -12.95 10.80
C LEU A 142 7.10 -13.66 11.91
N THR A 143 8.43 -13.46 11.95
CA THR A 143 9.32 -13.94 13.00
C THR A 143 9.24 -13.04 14.23
N GLY A 144 8.92 -13.60 15.39
CA GLY A 144 8.91 -12.89 16.67
C GLY A 144 7.57 -12.99 17.40
N HIS A 145 7.65 -13.26 18.70
CA HIS A 145 6.52 -13.27 19.63
C HIS A 145 6.26 -11.88 20.24
N ASP A 146 7.08 -10.90 19.85
CA ASP A 146 7.18 -9.58 20.47
C ASP A 146 6.37 -8.52 19.70
N GLU A 147 5.81 -7.60 20.48
CA GLU A 147 4.87 -6.57 20.07
C GLU A 147 5.38 -5.68 18.93
N GLY A 148 4.57 -5.54 17.89
CA GLY A 148 4.75 -4.57 16.82
C GLY A 148 4.85 -5.19 15.43
N ASP A 149 4.41 -4.42 14.43
CA ASP A 149 4.54 -4.80 13.03
C ASP A 149 5.90 -4.40 12.49
N TRP A 150 6.68 -5.40 12.08
CA TRP A 150 7.97 -5.22 11.42
C TRP A 150 7.76 -5.32 9.92
N TYR A 151 7.88 -4.19 9.22
CA TYR A 151 7.71 -4.16 7.77
C TYR A 151 8.68 -3.20 7.09
N ILE A 152 8.94 -3.47 5.81
CA ILE A 152 9.57 -2.54 4.89
C ILE A 152 8.61 -2.32 3.71
N GLN A 153 8.50 -1.07 3.29
CA GLN A 153 7.63 -0.63 2.21
C GLN A 153 8.48 0.04 1.15
N VAL A 154 8.28 -0.36 -0.10
CA VAL A 154 8.86 0.26 -1.29
C VAL A 154 7.74 0.92 -2.07
N LEU A 155 7.91 2.17 -2.47
CA LEU A 155 7.05 2.92 -3.39
C LEU A 155 7.84 3.26 -4.63
N LEU A 156 7.34 2.93 -5.82
CA LEU A 156 7.84 3.54 -7.05
C LEU A 156 7.13 4.88 -7.26
N ASP A 157 7.84 5.99 -7.08
CA ASP A 157 7.28 7.34 -7.26
C ASP A 157 7.21 7.72 -8.75
N GLU A 158 6.50 8.80 -9.08
CA GLU A 158 6.27 9.24 -10.47
C GLU A 158 7.53 9.69 -11.20
N ASP A 159 8.61 9.98 -10.47
CA ASP A 159 9.91 10.40 -10.99
C ASP A 159 10.90 9.23 -11.18
N ASP A 160 10.39 7.99 -11.26
CA ASP A 160 11.16 6.75 -11.31
C ASP A 160 12.09 6.54 -10.10
N THR A 161 11.84 7.24 -8.99
CA THR A 161 12.57 7.04 -7.73
C THR A 161 11.82 6.06 -6.82
N TYR A 162 12.53 5.09 -6.29
CA TYR A 162 12.04 4.24 -5.22
C TYR A 162 12.17 4.94 -3.88
N LYS A 163 11.07 5.07 -3.13
CA LYS A 163 11.08 5.44 -1.71
C LYS A 163 10.96 4.18 -0.88
N VAL A 164 11.88 3.99 0.05
CA VAL A 164 11.93 2.82 0.93
C VAL A 164 11.77 3.30 2.36
N VAL A 165 10.76 2.77 3.07
CA VAL A 165 10.48 3.10 4.47
C VAL A 165 10.42 1.80 5.26
N ASP A 166 11.10 1.74 6.39
CA ASP A 166 10.98 0.64 7.33
C ASP A 166 10.32 1.07 8.64
N GLN A 167 9.65 0.12 9.28
CA GLN A 167 9.17 0.27 10.65
C GLN A 167 9.66 -0.91 11.49
N ALA A 168 10.38 -0.59 12.56
CA ALA A 168 10.88 -1.54 13.54
C ALA A 168 10.06 -1.42 14.85
N GLY A 169 8.90 -2.08 14.92
CA GLY A 169 8.09 -2.13 16.14
C GLY A 169 7.20 -0.90 16.40
N THR A 170 6.76 -0.73 17.64
CA THR A 170 5.68 0.19 18.05
C THR A 170 6.09 1.65 18.26
N ALA A 171 7.39 1.95 18.36
CA ALA A 171 7.89 3.29 18.66
C ALA A 171 9.04 3.78 17.74
N ALA A 172 9.41 3.02 16.71
CA ALA A 172 10.48 3.43 15.81
C ALA A 172 10.03 4.58 14.90
N GLU A 173 10.89 5.59 14.78
CA GLU A 173 10.80 6.60 13.74
C GLU A 173 10.72 5.92 12.38
N ARG A 174 9.75 6.34 11.55
CA ARG A 174 9.70 5.92 10.15
C ARG A 174 10.87 6.57 9.43
N GLU A 175 11.96 5.82 9.28
CA GLU A 175 13.14 6.29 8.59
C GLU A 175 13.02 5.93 7.10
N GLY A 176 13.01 6.96 6.25
CA GLY A 176 12.82 6.82 4.81
C GLY A 176 14.11 7.09 4.04
N ALA A 177 14.39 6.27 3.03
CA ALA A 177 15.48 6.46 2.09
C ALA A 177 14.96 6.47 0.64
N ARG A 178 15.75 7.00 -0.29
CA ARG A 178 15.40 7.10 -1.71
C ARG A 178 16.51 6.54 -2.59
N SER A 179 16.14 5.88 -3.68
CA SER A 179 17.10 5.38 -4.68
C SER A 179 16.46 5.30 -6.05
N THR A 180 17.22 5.59 -7.11
CA THR A 180 16.79 5.37 -8.51
C THR A 180 17.20 4.00 -9.05
N SER A 181 17.92 3.20 -8.25
CA SER A 181 18.43 1.89 -8.66
C SER A 181 17.57 0.76 -8.09
N GLN A 182 16.85 0.05 -8.96
CA GLN A 182 16.08 -1.13 -8.57
C GLN A 182 16.96 -2.20 -7.91
N THR A 183 18.19 -2.39 -8.39
CA THR A 183 19.16 -3.34 -7.81
C THR A 183 19.55 -2.96 -6.39
N ALA A 184 19.78 -1.67 -6.13
CA ALA A 184 20.10 -1.17 -4.80
C ALA A 184 18.92 -1.38 -3.83
N VAL A 185 17.70 -1.14 -4.30
CA VAL A 185 16.45 -1.37 -3.54
C VAL A 185 16.24 -2.85 -3.25
N ARG A 186 16.47 -3.73 -4.23
CA ARG A 186 16.42 -5.19 -4.03
C ARG A 186 17.40 -5.61 -2.94
N ASP A 187 18.65 -5.16 -3.02
CA ASP A 187 19.68 -5.54 -2.05
C ASP A 187 19.37 -4.99 -0.65
N ALA A 188 18.82 -3.78 -0.56
CA ALA A 188 18.28 -3.21 0.68
C ALA A 188 17.17 -4.09 1.28
N VAL A 189 16.15 -4.43 0.48
CA VAL A 189 15.03 -5.27 0.92
C VAL A 189 15.51 -6.65 1.37
N LEU A 190 16.48 -7.24 0.68
CA LEU A 190 17.05 -8.54 1.05
C LEU A 190 17.86 -8.48 2.35
N ARG A 191 18.67 -7.45 2.55
CA ARG A 191 19.41 -7.24 3.81
C ARG A 191 18.44 -6.98 4.96
N TRP A 192 17.40 -6.19 4.73
CA TRP A 192 16.33 -6.01 5.70
C TRP A 192 15.64 -7.34 5.99
N ALA A 193 15.26 -8.14 4.99
CA ALA A 193 14.63 -9.45 5.21
C ALA A 193 15.50 -10.41 6.04
N ALA A 194 16.82 -10.30 5.91
CA ALA A 194 17.82 -11.08 6.65
C ALA A 194 18.17 -10.52 8.04
N ASP A 195 17.44 -9.51 8.53
CA ASP A 195 17.71 -8.83 9.81
C ASP A 195 19.08 -8.15 9.93
N GLN A 196 19.56 -7.59 8.81
CA GLN A 196 20.80 -6.84 8.79
C GLN A 196 20.52 -5.34 8.93
N SER A 197 21.04 -4.73 9.99
CA SER A 197 20.94 -3.28 10.26
C SER A 197 21.64 -2.41 9.20
N SER A 198 22.49 -3.00 8.36
CA SER A 198 23.22 -2.35 7.27
C SER A 198 22.44 -2.27 5.96
N TRP A 199 21.13 -2.53 5.96
CA TRP A 199 20.36 -2.52 4.71
C TRP A 199 20.37 -1.16 3.99
N ARG A 200 20.48 -0.06 4.73
CA ARG A 200 20.52 1.31 4.17
C ARG A 200 21.76 1.59 3.33
N THR A 201 22.90 1.00 3.67
CA THR A 201 24.13 1.16 2.87
C THR A 201 24.01 0.51 1.49
N ALA A 202 23.01 -0.36 1.27
CA ALA A 202 22.71 -0.87 -0.07
C ALA A 202 22.16 0.22 -0.99
N LEU A 203 21.43 1.20 -0.44
CA LEU A 203 20.78 2.26 -1.21
C LEU A 203 21.76 3.35 -1.67
N GLU A 204 22.88 3.51 -0.98
CA GLU A 204 23.93 4.49 -1.30
C GLU A 204 24.73 4.12 -2.57
N GLY A 205 24.56 2.90 -3.08
CA GLY A 205 25.35 2.37 -4.20
C GLY A 205 26.82 2.15 -3.84
N PRO A 206 27.61 1.50 -4.72
CA PRO A 206 29.05 1.44 -4.52
C PRO A 206 29.62 2.86 -4.57
N LYS A 207 30.31 3.29 -3.50
CA LYS A 207 31.10 4.52 -3.55
C LYS A 207 32.09 4.42 -4.71
N PRO A 208 32.14 5.39 -5.63
CA PRO A 208 33.17 5.41 -6.64
C PRO A 208 34.51 5.72 -5.95
N GLY A 209 35.26 4.68 -5.62
CA GLY A 209 36.61 4.80 -5.08
C GLY A 209 36.81 4.09 -3.75
N ASP A 210 36.97 2.76 -3.81
CA ASP A 210 37.97 2.06 -3.01
C ASP A 210 38.58 1.01 -3.93
N GLY A 211 39.40 1.52 -4.85
CA GLY A 211 40.18 0.74 -5.81
C GLY A 211 41.61 1.23 -5.80
N SER A 212 42.36 0.89 -4.74
CA SER A 212 43.76 0.45 -4.73
C SER A 212 44.30 0.41 -3.30
#